data_AF-A0AAV4BGF9-F1
#
_entry.id   AF-A0AAV4BGF9-F1
#
_cell.length_a   1.000
_cell.length_b   1.000
_cell.length_c   1.000
_cell.angle_alpha   90.00
_cell.angle_beta   90.00
_cell.angle_gamma   90.00
#
_symmetry.space_group_name_H-M   'P 1'
#
loop_
_entity.id
_entity.type
_entity.pdbx_description
1 polymer ?
#
loop_
_entity_poly.entity_id
_entity_poly.type
_entity_poly.pdbx_seq_one_letter_code
_entity_poly.pdbx_strand_id
1 'polypeptide(L)'
;MNKELFFVNEEMCKLLTGNQGSVDSIPVPDLYSSHEEADSRIILHCMYASQQPTTEIVIVRSTDSDVFLLLLSFSDAISKLLIFDNGNKNNRMQLDINDLAATMSKRLRYAIISLHNFTGCDSTSRFAGKG
;
A
#
# COMPACT_ATOMS: atom_id res chain seq x y z
N MET A 1 17.46 5.86 15.44
CA MET A 1 16.41 5.27 14.60
C MET A 1 17.05 5.02 13.24
N ASN A 2 17.30 3.75 12.88
CA ASN A 2 17.82 3.44 11.54
C ASN A 2 16.66 3.61 10.55
N LYS A 3 16.84 4.41 9.51
CA LYS A 3 15.81 4.65 8.48
C LYS A 3 16.29 4.04 7.19
N GLU A 4 15.51 3.12 6.66
CA GLU A 4 15.73 2.54 5.34
C GLU A 4 14.87 3.30 4.33
N LEU A 5 15.45 3.62 3.18
CA LEU A 5 14.76 4.30 2.10
C LEU A 5 14.73 3.38 0.89
N PHE A 6 13.54 2.99 0.49
CA PHE A 6 13.31 2.21 -0.72
C PHE A 6 12.90 3.16 -1.84
N PHE A 7 13.55 3.02 -2.99
CA PHE A 7 13.28 3.78 -4.19
C PHE A 7 12.90 2.85 -5.32
N VAL A 8 11.77 3.12 -5.95
CA VAL A 8 11.26 2.34 -7.08
C VAL A 8 11.56 3.10 -8.37
N ASN A 9 12.17 2.42 -9.33
CA ASN A 9 12.36 2.92 -10.69
C ASN A 9 12.02 1.82 -11.69
N GLU A 10 11.07 2.10 -12.58
CA GLU A 10 10.53 1.13 -13.53
C GLU A 10 10.17 -0.16 -12.78
N GLU A 11 10.75 -1.30 -13.14
CA GLU A 11 10.37 -2.59 -12.56
C GLU A 11 11.11 -2.91 -11.26
N MET A 12 12.13 -2.12 -10.90
CA MET A 12 13.08 -2.45 -9.84
C MET A 12 12.92 -1.55 -8.61
N CYS A 13 12.88 -2.17 -7.44
CA CYS A 13 13.05 -1.48 -6.16
C CYS A 13 14.52 -1.55 -5.71
N LYS A 14 15.03 -0.47 -5.11
CA LYS A 14 16.39 -0.35 -4.58
C LYS A 14 16.37 0.21 -3.17
N LEU A 15 17.14 -0.38 -2.27
CA LEU A 15 17.46 0.17 -0.96
C LEU A 15 18.57 1.20 -1.10
N LEU A 16 18.33 2.42 -0.60
CA LEU A 16 19.30 3.50 -0.59
C LEU A 16 20.03 3.53 0.76
N THR A 17 21.35 3.42 0.73
CA THR A 17 22.22 3.44 1.91
C THR A 17 23.19 4.62 1.80
N GLY A 18 23.23 5.48 2.82
CA GLY A 18 24.15 6.61 2.85
C GLY A 18 25.53 6.20 3.34
N ASN A 19 26.57 6.52 2.57
CA ASN A 19 27.98 6.28 2.91
C ASN A 19 28.80 7.57 2.70
N GLN A 20 29.19 8.24 3.78
CA GLN A 20 30.10 9.41 3.83
C GLN A 20 30.15 10.29 2.54
N GLY A 21 29.00 10.85 2.14
CA GLY A 21 28.89 11.77 1.00
C GLY A 21 28.38 11.16 -0.32
N SER A 22 28.22 9.84 -0.39
CA SER A 22 27.55 9.13 -1.49
C SER A 22 26.33 8.36 -1.00
N VAL A 23 25.46 7.98 -1.95
CA VAL A 23 24.32 7.10 -1.73
C VAL A 23 24.53 5.86 -2.59
N ASP A 24 24.66 4.71 -1.93
CA ASP A 24 24.67 3.42 -2.61
C ASP A 24 23.23 2.94 -2.81
N SER A 25 22.95 2.35 -3.97
CA SER A 25 21.64 1.77 -4.27
C SER A 25 21.77 0.26 -4.47
N ILE A 26 21.12 -0.52 -3.61
CA ILE A 26 21.17 -1.98 -3.63
C ILE A 26 19.82 -2.51 -4.14
N PRO A 27 19.74 -3.25 -5.25
CA PRO A 27 18.49 -3.84 -5.72
C PRO A 27 17.85 -4.75 -4.67
N VAL A 28 16.52 -4.72 -4.60
CA VAL A 28 15.71 -5.58 -3.72
C VAL A 28 14.81 -6.45 -4.61
N PRO A 29 15.26 -7.65 -5.01
CA PRO A 29 14.54 -8.49 -5.98
C PRO A 29 13.12 -8.88 -5.54
N ASP A 30 12.90 -9.06 -4.24
CA ASP A 30 11.58 -9.39 -3.67
C ASP A 30 10.53 -8.29 -3.88
N LEU A 31 10.98 -7.08 -4.24
CA LEU A 31 10.15 -5.92 -4.52
C LEU A 31 10.13 -5.57 -6.02
N TYR A 32 10.54 -6.49 -6.89
CA TYR A 32 10.36 -6.35 -8.34
C TYR A 32 8.86 -6.34 -8.71
N SER A 33 8.45 -5.43 -9.57
CA SER A 33 7.06 -5.36 -10.07
C SER A 33 6.96 -4.62 -11.39
N SER A 34 6.20 -5.17 -12.34
CA SER A 34 5.88 -4.51 -13.62
C SER A 34 4.66 -3.58 -13.54
N HIS A 35 4.04 -3.42 -12.37
CA HIS A 35 2.86 -2.57 -12.20
C HIS A 35 3.24 -1.10 -12.29
N GLU A 36 2.65 -0.26 -13.13
CA GLU A 36 3.07 1.14 -13.23
C GLU A 36 2.75 1.98 -11.96
N GLU A 37 1.56 1.79 -11.38
CA GLU A 37 1.00 2.67 -10.35
C GLU A 37 1.53 2.36 -8.93
N ALA A 38 1.72 3.42 -8.14
CA ALA A 38 2.30 3.33 -6.80
C ALA A 38 1.37 2.68 -5.77
N ASP A 39 0.07 2.86 -5.92
CA ASP A 39 -0.98 2.31 -5.06
C ASP A 39 -1.02 0.78 -5.10
N SER A 40 -0.85 0.16 -6.27
CA SER A 40 -0.76 -1.29 -6.40
C SER A 40 0.58 -1.83 -5.89
N ARG A 41 1.69 -1.10 -6.16
CA ARG A 41 3.02 -1.47 -5.64
C ARG A 41 3.11 -1.42 -4.12
N ILE A 42 2.35 -0.53 -3.46
CA ILE A 42 2.41 -0.42 -1.99
C ILE A 42 2.01 -1.72 -1.30
N ILE A 43 1.14 -2.53 -1.93
CA ILE A 43 0.73 -3.83 -1.38
C ILE A 43 1.90 -4.80 -1.33
N LEU A 44 2.73 -4.84 -2.38
CA LEU A 44 3.96 -5.64 -2.41
C LEU A 44 4.94 -5.19 -1.31
N HIS A 45 5.10 -3.87 -1.14
CA HIS A 45 5.91 -3.31 -0.06
C HIS A 45 5.38 -3.68 1.34
N CYS A 46 4.05 -3.67 1.54
CA CYS A 46 3.45 -4.08 2.80
C CYS A 46 3.68 -5.56 3.09
N MET A 47 3.53 -6.42 2.09
CA MET A 47 3.81 -7.85 2.21
C MET A 47 5.28 -8.08 2.58
N TYR A 48 6.21 -7.48 1.84
CA TYR A 48 7.65 -7.55 2.13
C TYR A 48 7.98 -7.08 3.55
N ALA A 49 7.45 -5.91 3.96
CA ALA A 49 7.66 -5.36 5.29
C ALA A 49 7.11 -6.29 6.38
N SER A 50 5.92 -6.86 6.18
CA SER A 50 5.27 -7.78 7.14
C SER A 50 6.05 -9.08 7.37
N GLN A 51 6.85 -9.49 6.39
CA GLN A 51 7.70 -10.68 6.47
C GLN A 51 9.04 -10.42 7.18
N GLN A 52 9.42 -9.16 7.39
CA GLN A 52 10.67 -8.85 8.09
C GLN A 52 10.56 -9.23 9.58
N PRO A 53 11.56 -9.92 10.15
CA PRO A 53 11.50 -10.39 11.55
C PRO A 53 11.32 -9.27 12.57
N THR A 54 11.80 -8.08 12.26
CA THR A 54 11.76 -6.90 13.13
C THR A 54 10.48 -6.08 12.98
N THR A 55 9.61 -6.40 12.01
CA THR A 55 8.36 -5.68 11.81
C THR A 55 7.28 -6.21 12.76
N GLU A 56 6.74 -5.31 13.58
CA GLU A 56 5.57 -5.56 14.41
C GLU A 56 4.28 -5.01 13.77
N ILE A 57 4.38 -3.82 13.16
CA ILE A 57 3.25 -3.08 12.59
C ILE A 57 3.66 -2.51 11.23
N VAL A 58 2.78 -2.63 10.24
CA VAL A 58 2.88 -1.96 8.95
C VAL A 58 1.93 -0.77 8.95
N ILE A 59 2.47 0.44 8.78
CA ILE A 59 1.67 1.67 8.69
C ILE A 59 1.80 2.22 7.28
N VAL A 60 0.68 2.32 6.56
CA VAL A 60 0.62 2.94 5.24
C VAL A 60 0.00 4.32 5.39
N ARG A 61 0.79 5.35 5.09
CA ARG A 61 0.30 6.73 5.05
C ARG A 61 -0.09 7.10 3.63
N SER A 62 -1.37 7.36 3.42
CA SER A 62 -1.89 7.91 2.16
C SER A 62 -3.22 8.61 2.40
N THR A 63 -3.55 9.59 1.57
CA THR A 63 -4.90 10.17 1.48
C THR A 63 -5.70 9.58 0.32
N ASP A 64 -5.11 8.66 -0.43
CA ASP A 64 -5.67 8.02 -1.60
C ASP A 64 -6.66 6.90 -1.20
N SER A 65 -7.88 6.95 -1.76
CA SER A 65 -8.90 5.92 -1.56
C SER A 65 -8.50 4.58 -2.17
N ASP A 66 -7.72 4.58 -3.24
CA ASP A 66 -7.39 3.40 -4.01
C ASP A 66 -6.43 2.53 -3.20
N VAL A 67 -5.44 3.18 -2.57
CA VAL A 67 -4.57 2.57 -1.56
C VAL A 67 -5.39 1.98 -0.41
N PHE A 68 -6.37 2.70 0.14
CA PHE A 68 -7.21 2.19 1.23
C PHE A 68 -7.98 0.93 0.83
N LEU A 69 -8.63 0.95 -0.34
CA LEU A 69 -9.41 -0.17 -0.85
C LEU A 69 -8.53 -1.39 -1.19
N LEU A 70 -7.33 -1.15 -1.74
CA LEU A 70 -6.34 -2.19 -1.99
C LEU A 70 -5.88 -2.83 -0.66
N LEU A 71 -5.51 -2.03 0.35
CA LEU A 71 -5.10 -2.54 1.65
C LEU A 71 -6.20 -3.37 2.32
N LEU A 72 -7.45 -2.91 2.25
CA LEU A 72 -8.59 -3.65 2.79
C LEU A 72 -8.80 -4.99 2.04
N SER A 73 -8.68 -4.98 0.71
CA SER A 73 -8.88 -6.16 -0.13
C SER A 73 -7.79 -7.22 0.03
N PHE A 74 -6.55 -6.78 0.26
CA PHE A 74 -5.38 -7.65 0.34
C PHE A 74 -4.85 -7.83 1.77
N SER A 75 -5.59 -7.40 2.80
CA SER A 75 -5.13 -7.47 4.20
C SER A 75 -4.80 -8.90 4.66
N ASP A 76 -5.47 -9.92 4.10
CA ASP A 76 -5.20 -11.34 4.42
C ASP A 76 -3.76 -11.77 4.05
N ALA A 77 -3.13 -11.08 3.10
CA ALA A 77 -1.77 -11.39 2.64
C ALA A 77 -0.69 -10.69 3.47
N ILE A 78 -1.07 -9.75 4.33
CA ILE A 78 -0.16 -8.96 5.17
C ILE A 78 -0.21 -9.55 6.58
N SER A 79 0.87 -10.21 6.99
CA SER A 79 0.89 -11.07 8.19
C SER A 79 0.98 -10.31 9.52
N LYS A 80 1.09 -8.99 9.47
CA LYS A 80 1.27 -8.09 10.62
C LYS A 80 0.09 -7.13 10.74
N LEU A 81 -0.02 -6.47 11.89
CA LEU A 81 -1.00 -5.42 12.10
C LEU A 81 -0.83 -4.33 11.03
N LEU A 82 -1.92 -4.02 10.34
CA LEU A 82 -1.95 -3.09 9.22
C LEU A 82 -2.79 -1.87 9.56
N ILE A 83 -2.13 -0.73 9.64
CA ILE A 83 -2.76 0.55 9.94
C ILE A 83 -2.73 1.43 8.70
N PHE A 84 -3.90 1.94 8.31
CA PHE A 84 -4.00 3.00 7.32
C PHE A 84 -4.03 4.36 8.01
N ASP A 85 -3.07 5.20 7.70
CA ASP A 85 -2.89 6.52 8.29
C ASP A 85 -3.30 7.60 7.28
N ASN A 86 -4.54 8.06 7.41
CA ASN A 86 -5.18 9.02 6.52
C ASN A 86 -5.13 10.45 7.08
N GLY A 87 -5.01 11.44 6.20
CA GLY A 87 -5.22 12.85 6.50
C GLY A 87 -3.94 13.65 6.76
N ASN A 88 -4.12 14.97 6.82
CA ASN A 88 -3.04 15.94 6.95
C ASN A 88 -3.14 16.70 8.28
N LYS A 89 -2.00 16.88 8.96
CA LYS A 89 -1.84 17.68 10.19
C LYS A 89 -2.92 17.39 11.24
N ASN A 90 -3.96 18.22 11.32
CA ASN A 90 -4.97 18.22 12.38
C ASN A 90 -6.14 17.24 12.11
N ASN A 91 -6.30 16.73 10.90
CA ASN A 91 -7.36 15.78 10.54
C ASN A 91 -6.81 14.38 10.29
N ARG A 92 -5.81 13.98 11.08
CA ARG A 92 -5.17 12.67 10.95
C ARG A 92 -6.05 11.60 11.60
N MET A 93 -6.34 10.54 10.87
CA MET A 93 -7.13 9.40 11.29
C MET A 93 -6.36 8.11 11.00
N GLN A 94 -6.12 7.32 12.04
CA GLN A 94 -5.55 5.99 11.90
C GLN A 94 -6.67 4.96 11.96
N LEU A 95 -6.73 4.11 10.94
CA LEU A 95 -7.71 3.04 10.81
C LEU A 95 -6.99 1.70 10.89
N ASP A 96 -7.48 0.82 11.75
CA ASP A 96 -7.07 -0.58 11.77
C ASP A 96 -7.76 -1.33 10.62
N ILE A 97 -6.96 -1.75 9.64
CA ILE A 97 -7.47 -2.46 8.47
C ILE A 97 -7.83 -3.90 8.81
N ASN A 98 -7.16 -4.53 9.77
CA ASN A 98 -7.48 -5.88 10.21
C ASN A 98 -8.85 -5.92 10.89
N ASP A 99 -9.12 -4.98 11.79
CA ASP A 99 -10.43 -4.86 12.45
C ASP A 99 -11.54 -4.58 11.44
N LEU A 100 -11.31 -3.64 10.51
CA LEU A 100 -12.30 -3.36 9.46
C LEU A 100 -12.54 -4.57 8.57
N ALA A 101 -11.49 -5.28 8.15
CA ALA A 101 -11.59 -6.50 7.37
C ALA A 101 -12.38 -7.59 8.09
N ALA A 102 -12.27 -7.71 9.42
CA ALA A 102 -13.02 -8.68 10.21
C ALA A 102 -14.53 -8.41 10.20
N THR A 103 -14.97 -7.17 9.97
CA THR A 103 -16.40 -6.82 9.83
C THR A 103 -16.99 -7.17 8.46
N MET A 104 -16.15 -7.53 7.47
CA MET A 104 -16.56 -7.70 6.08
C MET A 104 -16.22 -9.09 5.55
N SER A 105 -17.15 -9.71 4.83
CA SER A 105 -16.80 -10.95 4.11
C SER A 105 -15.73 -10.68 3.05
N LYS A 106 -14.85 -11.65 2.82
CA LYS A 106 -13.83 -11.59 1.75
C LYS A 106 -14.44 -11.27 0.37
N ARG A 107 -15.61 -11.85 0.08
CA ARG A 107 -16.38 -11.57 -1.14
C ARG A 107 -16.79 -10.10 -1.24
N LEU A 108 -17.24 -9.49 -0.14
CA LEU A 108 -17.64 -8.09 -0.11
C LEU A 108 -16.45 -7.16 -0.38
N ARG A 109 -15.28 -7.45 0.20
CA ARG A 109 -14.05 -6.67 -0.04
C ARG A 109 -13.65 -6.69 -1.52
N TYR A 110 -13.63 -7.87 -2.16
CA TYR A 110 -13.39 -7.97 -3.60
C TYR A 110 -14.48 -7.31 -4.46
N ALA A 111 -15.73 -7.32 -4.00
CA ALA A 111 -16.81 -6.62 -4.70
C ALA A 111 -16.64 -5.10 -4.64
N ILE A 112 -16.16 -4.55 -3.51
CA ILE A 112 -15.95 -3.11 -3.34
C ILE A 112 -14.83 -2.60 -4.25
N ILE A 113 -13.68 -3.28 -4.30
CA ILE A 113 -12.60 -2.89 -5.22
C ILE A 113 -13.06 -2.98 -6.68
N SER A 114 -13.84 -4.02 -7.02
CA SER A 114 -14.41 -4.13 -8.37
C SER A 114 -15.39 -2.98 -8.65
N LEU A 115 -16.27 -2.66 -7.71
CA LEU A 115 -17.23 -1.57 -7.82
C LEU A 115 -16.51 -0.22 -7.99
N HIS A 116 -15.44 0.02 -7.25
CA HIS A 116 -14.63 1.24 -7.34
C HIS A 116 -14.06 1.42 -8.76
N ASN A 117 -13.52 0.35 -9.34
CA ASN A 117 -13.07 0.34 -10.74
C ASN A 117 -14.21 0.59 -11.74
N PHE A 118 -15.47 0.34 -11.38
CA PHE A 118 -16.63 0.62 -12.24
C PHE A 118 -17.24 2.02 -12.03
N THR A 119 -17.14 2.58 -10.81
CA THR A 119 -17.72 3.88 -10.47
C THR A 119 -16.77 5.06 -10.69
N GLY A 120 -15.49 4.78 -10.95
CA GLY A 120 -14.49 5.75 -11.36
C GLY A 120 -13.31 5.78 -10.41
N CYS A 121 -12.23 5.14 -10.86
CA CYS A 121 -10.83 5.39 -10.53
C CYS A 121 -10.18 6.05 -11.75
N ASP A 122 -9.05 6.75 -11.62
CA ASP A 122 -8.39 7.51 -12.71
C ASP A 122 -8.16 6.71 -14.01
N SER A 123 -8.09 5.38 -13.91
CA SER A 123 -7.89 4.43 -14.99
C SER A 123 -9.18 3.95 -15.71
N THR A 124 -10.36 4.42 -15.32
CA THR A 124 -11.65 3.98 -15.91
C THR A 124 -12.61 5.13 -16.20
N SER A 125 -13.18 5.15 -17.41
CA SER A 125 -14.25 6.08 -17.75
C SER A 125 -15.47 5.80 -16.89
N ARG A 126 -15.88 6.77 -16.06
CA ARG A 126 -17.12 6.68 -15.26
C ARG A 126 -18.35 6.52 -16.17
N PHE A 127 -19.30 5.68 -15.80
CA PHE A 127 -20.61 5.64 -16.47
C PHE A 127 -21.32 6.99 -16.36
N ALA A 128 -21.70 7.58 -17.50
CA ALA A 128 -22.43 8.83 -17.53
C ALA A 128 -23.74 8.73 -16.73
N GLY A 129 -23.97 9.66 -15.79
CA GLY A 129 -25.22 9.78 -15.04
C GLY A 129 -25.37 8.86 -13.81
N LYS A 130 -24.30 8.19 -13.37
CA LYS A 130 -24.25 7.47 -12.09
C LYS A 130 -23.03 7.91 -11.29
N GLY A 131 -23.27 8.80 -10.33
CA GLY A 131 -22.29 9.34 -9.38
C GLY A 131 -23.00 10.15 -8.31
#